data_AF-A0A0R3UR55-F1
#
_entry.id   AF-A0A0R3UR55-F1
#
_cell.length_a   1.000
_cell.length_b   1.000
_cell.length_c   1.000
_cell.angle_alpha   90.00
_cell.angle_beta   90.00
_cell.angle_gamma   90.00
#
_symmetry.space_group_name_H-M   'P 1'
#
loop_
_entity.id
_entity.type
_entity.pdbx_description
1 polymer ?
#
loop_
_entity_poly.entity_id
_entity_poly.type
_entity_poly.pdbx_seq_one_letter_code
_entity_poly.pdbx_strand_id
1 'polypeptide(L)'
;MLSNISCPRVARKPGANGKGGVDEAFGWMAREFVRAKVVGKEICYAVESEVSPDRVFGSIFLRQPGGVQNLAYLLVSEGLAKVKKGGQALVGENPSLQALLALEEKAKTENKGIWSDSPSGAPRNVSWSLSDPAAFFSAHKKVPLRGIVEFIHDGNTLQIQLLPVEGDPSLTYNNITMLLSGLKAPGSKMVDGVRVWEEFAQDSKFYVESRLLQQDVS
;
A
#
# COMPACT_ATOMS: atom_id res chain seq x y z
N MET A 1 -9.01 6.86 7.26
CA MET A 1 -9.56 6.69 5.89
C MET A 1 -9.67 8.05 5.24
N LEU A 2 -9.46 8.17 3.92
CA LEU A 2 -9.68 9.45 3.23
C LEU A 2 -11.19 9.75 3.14
N SER A 3 -11.57 10.95 3.56
CA SER A 3 -12.95 11.41 3.50
C SER A 3 -13.47 11.48 2.07
N ASN A 4 -14.79 11.31 1.91
CA ASN A 4 -15.54 11.49 0.66
C ASN A 4 -15.18 10.60 -0.53
N ILE A 5 -14.11 9.80 -0.46
CA ILE A 5 -13.67 8.96 -1.58
C ILE A 5 -13.58 7.48 -1.20
N SER A 6 -13.55 6.62 -2.23
CA SER A 6 -13.31 5.19 -2.14
C SER A 6 -12.31 4.77 -3.22
N CYS A 7 -11.19 4.16 -2.81
CA CYS A 7 -10.21 3.59 -3.72
C CYS A 7 -10.52 2.10 -4.01
N PRO A 8 -10.10 1.56 -5.16
CA PRO A 8 -10.23 0.13 -5.43
C PRO A 8 -9.39 -0.69 -4.45
N ARG A 9 -9.88 -1.87 -4.10
CA ARG A 9 -9.24 -2.76 -3.11
C ARG A 9 -7.99 -3.43 -3.68
N VAL A 10 -6.99 -3.60 -2.82
CA VAL A 10 -5.76 -4.35 -3.12
C VAL A 10 -5.91 -5.78 -2.60
N ALA A 11 -5.25 -6.71 -3.28
CA ALA A 11 -5.16 -8.11 -2.91
C ALA A 11 -4.73 -8.26 -1.45
N ARG A 12 -5.35 -9.22 -0.76
CA ARG A 12 -5.06 -9.53 0.65
C ARG A 12 -4.70 -10.99 0.78
N LYS A 13 -3.63 -11.25 1.54
CA LYS A 13 -3.21 -12.61 1.88
C LYS A 13 -4.39 -13.35 2.52
N PRO A 14 -4.70 -14.59 2.08
CA PRO A 14 -5.69 -15.40 2.75
C PRO A 14 -5.35 -15.56 4.24
N GLY A 15 -6.30 -15.21 5.11
CA GLY A 15 -6.20 -15.53 6.54
C GLY A 15 -6.49 -17.01 6.82
N ALA A 16 -6.51 -17.39 8.10
CA ALA A 16 -6.84 -18.76 8.54
C ALA A 16 -8.20 -19.26 8.00
N ASN A 17 -9.13 -18.34 7.70
CA ASN A 17 -10.45 -18.64 7.15
C ASN A 17 -10.47 -18.76 5.61
N GLY A 18 -9.32 -18.83 4.95
CA GLY A 18 -9.16 -19.16 3.52
C GLY A 18 -9.59 -18.09 2.51
N LYS A 19 -10.28 -17.02 2.92
CA LYS A 19 -10.68 -15.94 2.01
C LYS A 19 -9.58 -14.90 1.88
N GLY A 20 -8.72 -15.07 0.86
CA GLY A 20 -7.92 -13.98 0.31
C GLY A 20 -8.76 -13.04 -0.55
N GLY A 21 -8.15 -11.95 -1.00
CA GLY A 21 -8.73 -11.07 -2.01
C GLY A 21 -7.78 -10.92 -3.19
N VAL A 22 -8.34 -10.79 -4.39
CA VAL A 22 -7.62 -10.30 -5.57
C VAL A 22 -7.67 -8.76 -5.60
N ASP A 23 -6.75 -8.14 -6.34
CA ASP A 23 -6.87 -6.70 -6.61
C ASP A 23 -8.18 -6.43 -7.37
N GLU A 24 -8.87 -5.35 -7.01
CA GLU A 24 -9.79 -4.71 -7.94
C GLU A 24 -9.00 -3.96 -9.01
N ALA A 25 -9.62 -3.70 -10.17
CA ALA A 25 -8.98 -2.96 -11.24
C ALA A 25 -8.44 -1.60 -10.72
N PHE A 26 -7.20 -1.30 -11.09
CA PHE A 26 -6.41 -0.14 -10.64
C PHE A 26 -6.12 -0.07 -9.12
N GLY A 27 -6.47 -1.09 -8.33
CA GLY A 27 -6.22 -1.11 -6.89
C GLY A 27 -4.74 -1.00 -6.54
N TRP A 28 -3.91 -1.78 -7.23
CA TRP A 28 -2.46 -1.69 -7.06
C TRP A 28 -1.90 -0.32 -7.45
N MET A 29 -2.33 0.22 -8.59
CA MET A 29 -1.89 1.55 -9.05
C MET A 29 -2.28 2.65 -8.05
N ALA A 30 -3.48 2.60 -7.49
CA ALA A 30 -3.93 3.54 -6.47
C ALA A 30 -3.05 3.49 -5.22
N ARG A 31 -2.66 2.28 -4.77
CA ARG A 31 -1.74 2.10 -3.66
C ARG A 31 -0.35 2.67 -3.97
N GLU A 32 0.22 2.32 -5.12
CA GLU A 32 1.57 2.79 -5.50
C GLU A 32 1.62 4.30 -5.70
N PHE A 33 0.55 4.90 -6.22
CA PHE A 33 0.42 6.36 -6.33
C PHE A 33 0.48 7.04 -4.97
N VAL A 34 -0.18 6.49 -3.95
CA VAL A 34 -0.09 7.00 -2.57
C VAL A 34 1.30 6.74 -1.99
N ARG A 35 1.83 5.52 -2.14
CA ARG A 35 3.13 5.11 -1.61
C ARG A 35 4.24 6.06 -2.07
N ALA A 36 4.36 6.28 -3.38
CA ALA A 36 5.34 7.17 -3.98
C ALA A 36 5.20 8.65 -3.54
N LYS A 37 3.99 9.06 -3.16
CA LYS A 37 3.71 10.44 -2.74
C LYS A 37 3.88 10.68 -1.25
N VAL A 38 3.67 9.68 -0.40
CA VAL A 38 3.53 9.88 1.06
C VAL A 38 4.64 9.21 1.87
N VAL A 39 5.14 8.06 1.44
CA VAL A 39 6.12 7.31 2.24
C VAL A 39 7.42 8.11 2.40
N GLY A 40 7.88 8.20 3.65
CA GLY A 40 9.07 8.97 4.02
C GLY A 40 8.91 10.49 3.96
N LYS A 41 7.69 11.02 3.79
CA LYS A 41 7.43 12.46 3.69
C LYS A 41 6.53 12.97 4.81
N GLU A 42 6.76 14.20 5.22
CA GLU A 42 5.87 14.92 6.12
C GLU A 42 4.55 15.26 5.42
N ILE A 43 3.45 15.07 6.14
CA ILE A 43 2.10 15.41 5.68
C ILE A 43 1.39 16.28 6.73
N CYS A 44 0.40 17.04 6.29
CA CYS A 44 -0.61 17.60 7.19
C CYS A 44 -1.90 16.80 7.05
N TYR A 45 -2.67 16.67 8.13
CA TYR A 45 -3.95 16.00 8.09
C TYR A 45 -4.99 16.75 8.92
N ALA A 46 -6.26 16.53 8.60
CA ALA A 46 -7.39 17.02 9.36
C ALA A 46 -8.37 15.86 9.59
N VAL A 47 -8.72 15.59 10.84
CA VAL A 47 -9.75 14.61 11.18
C VAL A 47 -11.11 15.28 11.07
N GLU A 48 -12.01 14.67 10.32
CA GLU A 48 -13.34 15.22 10.02
C GLU A 48 -14.47 14.45 10.70
N SER A 49 -14.30 13.14 10.87
CA SER A 49 -15.21 12.33 11.68
C SER A 49 -14.51 11.11 12.25
N GLU A 50 -14.99 10.67 13.41
CA GLU A 50 -14.54 9.46 14.10
C GLU A 50 -15.68 8.45 14.12
N VAL A 51 -15.42 7.23 13.65
CA VAL A 51 -16.38 6.12 13.73
C VAL A 51 -16.09 5.25 14.94
N SER A 52 -14.80 5.07 15.23
CA SER A 52 -14.27 4.36 16.39
C SER A 52 -12.84 4.83 16.66
N PRO A 53 -12.24 4.50 17.83
CA PRO A 53 -10.89 4.95 18.18
C PRO A 53 -9.80 4.54 17.16
N ASP A 54 -10.01 3.43 16.46
CA ASP A 54 -9.13 2.89 15.43
C ASP A 54 -9.56 3.28 13.99
N ARG A 55 -10.65 4.02 13.84
CA ARG A 55 -11.23 4.35 12.53
C ARG A 55 -11.76 5.78 12.46
N VAL A 56 -10.93 6.64 11.90
CA VAL A 56 -11.26 8.03 11.55
C VAL A 56 -11.38 8.25 10.04
N PHE A 57 -12.20 9.21 9.64
CA PHE A 57 -12.18 9.82 8.31
C PHE A 57 -11.57 11.22 8.39
N GLY A 58 -10.74 11.55 7.40
CA GLY A 58 -10.11 12.85 7.33
C GLY A 58 -9.48 13.13 5.98
N SER A 59 -8.92 14.33 5.88
CA SER A 59 -8.17 14.81 4.71
C SER A 59 -6.67 14.75 4.97
N ILE A 60 -5.90 14.42 3.92
CA ILE A 60 -4.43 14.46 3.92
C ILE A 60 -3.97 15.50 2.91
N PHE A 61 -2.99 16.31 3.30
CA PHE A 61 -2.42 17.38 2.52
C PHE A 61 -0.91 17.18 2.37
N LEU A 62 -0.44 17.16 1.12
CA LEU A 62 0.97 17.07 0.78
C LEU A 62 1.54 18.47 0.60
N ARG A 63 2.69 18.75 1.20
CA ARG A 63 3.39 20.01 1.00
C ARG A 63 4.01 20.06 -0.39
N GLN A 64 3.76 21.14 -1.13
CA GLN A 64 4.33 21.38 -2.46
C GLN A 64 4.89 22.80 -2.53
N PRO A 65 5.83 23.07 -3.46
CA PRO A 65 6.22 24.44 -3.76
C PRO A 65 4.98 25.26 -4.15
N GLY A 66 4.67 26.31 -3.39
CA GLY A 66 3.53 27.18 -3.65
C GLY A 66 2.21 26.78 -2.96
N GLY A 67 2.18 25.75 -2.11
CA GLY A 67 0.99 25.47 -1.29
C GLY A 67 0.88 24.05 -0.75
N VAL A 68 -0.36 23.61 -0.57
CA VAL A 68 -0.70 22.26 -0.14
C VAL A 68 -1.62 21.60 -1.15
N GLN A 69 -1.42 20.31 -1.38
CA GLN A 69 -2.20 19.51 -2.31
C GLN A 69 -2.99 18.45 -1.55
N ASN A 70 -4.32 18.48 -1.66
CA ASN A 70 -5.18 17.46 -1.07
C ASN A 70 -4.98 16.12 -1.81
N LEU A 71 -4.67 15.05 -1.06
CA LEU A 71 -4.39 13.73 -1.62
C LEU A 71 -5.63 13.07 -2.22
N ALA A 72 -6.82 13.29 -1.65
CA ALA A 72 -8.06 12.75 -2.19
C ALA A 72 -8.38 13.35 -3.56
N TYR A 73 -8.09 14.64 -3.75
CA TYR A 73 -8.29 15.33 -5.01
C TYR A 73 -7.36 14.76 -6.09
N LEU A 74 -6.09 14.53 -5.75
CA LEU A 74 -5.15 13.88 -6.67
C LEU A 74 -5.65 12.50 -7.11
N LEU A 75 -6.05 11.66 -6.15
CA LEU A 75 -6.54 10.31 -6.44
C LEU A 75 -7.75 10.32 -7.38
N VAL A 76 -8.72 11.21 -7.13
CA VAL A 76 -9.91 11.32 -7.99
C VAL A 76 -9.55 11.86 -9.37
N SER A 77 -8.68 12.88 -9.45
CA SER A 77 -8.26 13.49 -10.72
C SER A 77 -7.52 12.53 -11.66
N GLU A 78 -6.84 11.52 -11.10
CA GLU A 78 -6.16 10.46 -11.86
C GLU A 78 -7.05 9.22 -12.09
N GLY A 79 -8.32 9.27 -11.69
CA GLY A 79 -9.23 8.12 -11.78
C GLY A 79 -8.82 6.95 -10.89
N LEU A 80 -8.10 7.18 -9.80
CA LEU A 80 -7.65 6.16 -8.83
C LEU A 80 -8.56 6.05 -7.61
N ALA A 81 -9.62 6.87 -7.54
CA ALA A 81 -10.67 6.81 -6.54
C ALA A 81 -12.00 7.32 -7.10
N LYS A 82 -13.12 6.88 -6.50
CA LYS A 82 -14.48 7.37 -6.76
C LYS A 82 -14.97 8.24 -5.61
N VAL A 83 -15.82 9.21 -5.90
CA VAL A 83 -16.54 9.98 -4.89
C VAL A 83 -17.66 9.13 -4.31
N LYS A 84 -17.80 9.13 -2.98
CA LYS A 84 -18.82 8.34 -2.27
C LYS A 84 -20.22 8.93 -2.51
N LYS A 85 -21.15 8.07 -2.93
CA LYS A 85 -22.54 8.44 -3.22
C LYS A 85 -23.29 9.07 -2.03
N GLY A 86 -22.98 8.63 -0.80
CA GLY A 86 -23.65 9.14 0.41
C GLY A 86 -23.42 10.63 0.71
N GLY A 87 -22.37 11.25 0.15
CA GLY A 87 -22.14 12.69 0.29
C GLY A 87 -23.00 13.53 -0.66
N GLN A 88 -23.58 12.94 -1.72
CA GLN A 88 -24.18 13.68 -2.83
C GLN A 88 -25.40 14.53 -2.41
N ALA A 89 -26.09 14.15 -1.34
CA ALA A 89 -27.18 14.94 -0.77
C ALA A 89 -26.73 16.26 -0.12
N LEU A 90 -25.44 16.37 0.24
CA LEU A 90 -24.83 17.54 0.91
C LEU A 90 -23.98 18.39 -0.06
N VAL A 91 -24.04 18.12 -1.37
CA VAL A 91 -23.18 18.77 -2.38
C VAL A 91 -23.40 20.28 -2.43
N GLY A 92 -24.64 20.76 -2.26
CA GLY A 92 -24.94 22.19 -2.26
C GLY A 92 -24.24 22.97 -1.13
N GLU A 93 -23.91 22.29 -0.04
CA GLU A 93 -23.38 22.90 1.19
C GLU A 93 -21.88 22.66 1.39
N ASN A 94 -21.25 21.79 0.58
CA ASN A 94 -19.86 21.38 0.76
C ASN A 94 -19.01 21.66 -0.50
N PRO A 95 -18.26 22.78 -0.53
CA PRO A 95 -17.37 23.13 -1.65
C PRO A 95 -16.31 22.06 -1.95
N SER A 96 -15.85 21.33 -0.94
CA SER A 96 -14.85 20.27 -1.12
C SER A 96 -15.43 19.10 -1.93
N LEU A 97 -16.67 18.74 -1.64
CA LEU A 97 -17.37 17.70 -2.37
C LEU A 97 -17.71 18.12 -3.81
N GLN A 98 -18.09 19.38 -4.03
CA GLN A 98 -18.29 19.93 -5.38
C GLN A 98 -17.02 19.82 -6.22
N ALA A 99 -15.86 20.20 -5.65
CA ALA A 99 -14.58 20.09 -6.33
C ALA A 99 -14.22 18.62 -6.65
N LEU A 100 -14.46 17.69 -5.71
CA LEU A 100 -14.24 16.26 -5.95
C LEU A 100 -15.11 15.72 -7.09
N LEU A 101 -16.39 16.10 -7.16
CA LEU A 101 -17.27 15.68 -8.25
C LEU A 101 -16.82 16.24 -9.60
N ALA A 102 -16.41 17.51 -9.65
CA ALA A 102 -15.87 18.11 -10.87
C ALA A 102 -14.59 17.39 -11.35
N LEU A 103 -13.69 17.02 -10.43
CA LEU A 103 -12.50 16.23 -10.75
C LEU A 103 -12.85 14.82 -11.23
N GLU A 104 -13.88 14.19 -10.65
CA GLU A 104 -14.33 12.87 -11.07
C GLU A 104 -14.91 12.91 -12.50
N GLU A 105 -15.76 13.89 -12.81
CA GLU A 105 -16.30 14.08 -14.17
C GLU A 105 -15.20 14.35 -15.19
N LYS A 106 -14.17 15.14 -14.81
CA LYS A 106 -12.99 15.33 -15.64
C LYS A 106 -12.24 14.02 -15.88
N ALA A 107 -11.99 13.22 -14.85
CA ALA A 107 -11.32 11.93 -14.98
C ALA A 107 -12.11 10.92 -15.83
N LYS A 108 -13.45 10.96 -15.78
CA LYS A 108 -14.33 10.19 -16.68
C LYS A 108 -14.20 10.63 -18.13
N THR A 109 -14.27 11.94 -18.37
CA THR A 109 -14.16 12.53 -19.72
C THR A 109 -12.80 12.25 -20.35
N GLU A 110 -11.74 12.30 -19.55
CA GLU A 110 -10.38 11.98 -19.96
C GLU A 110 -10.08 10.47 -19.99
N ASN A 111 -11.04 9.61 -19.65
CA ASN A 111 -10.91 8.15 -19.66
C ASN A 111 -9.67 7.69 -18.84
N LYS A 112 -9.59 8.13 -17.58
CA LYS A 112 -8.45 7.84 -16.68
C LYS A 112 -8.74 6.74 -15.69
N GLY A 113 -7.71 5.95 -15.36
CA GLY A 113 -7.74 4.99 -14.25
C GLY A 113 -8.95 4.05 -14.34
N ILE A 114 -9.72 3.95 -13.26
CA ILE A 114 -10.93 3.11 -13.15
C ILE A 114 -12.06 3.47 -14.12
N TRP A 115 -11.95 4.61 -14.82
CA TRP A 115 -12.87 5.03 -15.87
C TRP A 115 -12.41 4.62 -17.27
N SER A 116 -11.29 3.90 -17.35
CA SER A 116 -10.68 3.41 -18.58
C SER A 116 -10.71 1.90 -18.69
N ASP A 117 -10.57 1.41 -19.92
CA ASP A 117 -10.37 0.00 -20.24
C ASP A 117 -8.88 -0.36 -20.34
N SER A 118 -7.98 0.48 -19.78
CA SER A 118 -6.54 0.27 -19.89
C SER A 118 -6.12 -1.03 -19.21
N PRO A 119 -5.36 -1.92 -19.89
CA PRO A 119 -4.84 -3.14 -19.29
C PRO A 119 -3.83 -2.86 -18.17
N SER A 120 -3.30 -1.63 -18.07
CA SER A 120 -2.40 -1.22 -16.97
C SER A 120 -3.05 -1.34 -15.60
N GLY A 121 -4.39 -1.26 -15.53
CA GLY A 121 -5.16 -1.42 -14.31
C GLY A 121 -5.53 -2.86 -13.98
N ALA A 122 -5.08 -3.86 -14.75
CA ALA A 122 -5.43 -5.25 -14.51
C ALA A 122 -4.97 -5.72 -13.11
N PRO A 123 -5.76 -6.58 -12.43
CA PRO A 123 -5.35 -7.19 -11.18
C PRO A 123 -4.01 -7.92 -11.32
N ARG A 124 -3.12 -7.79 -10.32
CA ARG A 124 -1.83 -8.47 -10.39
C ARG A 124 -1.97 -9.97 -10.17
N ASN A 125 -1.07 -10.72 -10.80
CA ASN A 125 -0.80 -12.09 -10.42
C ASN A 125 0.08 -12.09 -9.15
N VAL A 126 -0.54 -12.32 -7.98
CA VAL A 126 0.15 -12.28 -6.68
C VAL A 126 0.33 -13.70 -6.13
N SER A 127 1.58 -14.08 -5.88
CA SER A 127 1.92 -15.30 -5.15
C SER A 127 2.29 -14.98 -3.70
N TRP A 128 1.58 -15.59 -2.75
CA TRP A 128 1.80 -15.34 -1.32
C TRP A 128 2.87 -16.25 -0.68
N SER A 129 3.35 -17.23 -1.44
CA SER A 129 4.38 -18.18 -1.04
C SER A 129 5.03 -18.78 -2.28
N LEU A 130 6.34 -18.91 -2.27
CA LEU A 130 7.06 -19.66 -3.31
C LEU A 130 6.74 -21.15 -3.18
N SER A 131 6.41 -21.81 -4.30
CA SER A 131 6.17 -23.25 -4.35
C SER A 131 7.45 -24.05 -4.13
N ASP A 132 8.57 -23.61 -4.73
CA ASP A 132 9.90 -24.17 -4.52
C ASP A 132 10.92 -23.05 -4.23
N PRO A 133 11.12 -22.70 -2.95
CA PRO A 133 12.08 -21.68 -2.55
C PRO A 133 13.53 -22.01 -2.94
N ALA A 134 13.91 -23.29 -2.96
CA ALA A 134 15.27 -23.72 -3.26
C ALA A 134 15.60 -23.54 -4.75
N ALA A 135 14.68 -23.95 -5.63
CA ALA A 135 14.80 -23.72 -7.06
C ALA A 135 14.81 -22.22 -7.39
N PHE A 136 13.89 -21.45 -6.79
CA PHE A 136 13.84 -19.99 -6.98
C PHE A 136 15.17 -19.33 -6.58
N PHE A 137 15.71 -19.68 -5.41
CA PHE A 137 17.01 -19.19 -4.97
C PHE A 137 18.12 -19.60 -5.93
N SER A 138 18.16 -20.87 -6.36
CA SER A 138 19.21 -21.34 -7.27
C SER A 138 19.19 -20.61 -8.62
N ALA A 139 18.00 -20.30 -9.13
CA ALA A 139 17.80 -19.58 -10.39
C ALA A 139 18.17 -18.10 -10.32
N HIS A 140 17.98 -17.45 -9.17
CA HIS A 140 18.16 -15.99 -9.00
C HIS A 140 19.31 -15.60 -8.06
N LYS A 141 20.11 -16.55 -7.58
CA LYS A 141 21.25 -16.27 -6.70
C LYS A 141 22.19 -15.25 -7.35
N LYS A 142 22.65 -14.29 -6.54
CA LYS A 142 23.57 -13.21 -6.95
C LYS A 142 23.00 -12.24 -8.00
N VAL A 143 21.70 -12.29 -8.27
CA VAL A 143 21.01 -11.29 -9.09
C VAL A 143 20.18 -10.40 -8.15
N PRO A 144 20.39 -9.07 -8.15
CA PRO A 144 19.53 -8.15 -7.41
C PRO A 144 18.09 -8.25 -7.92
N LEU A 145 17.14 -8.40 -7.00
CA LEU A 145 15.71 -8.54 -7.33
C LEU A 145 14.96 -7.37 -6.75
N ARG A 146 14.30 -6.60 -7.62
CA ARG A 146 13.50 -5.46 -7.17
C ARG A 146 12.33 -5.94 -6.33
N GLY A 147 12.07 -5.24 -5.23
CA GLY A 147 10.96 -5.53 -4.34
C GLY A 147 10.47 -4.30 -3.59
N ILE A 148 9.32 -4.44 -2.94
CA ILE A 148 8.78 -3.47 -1.98
C ILE A 148 8.71 -4.17 -0.63
N VAL A 149 9.23 -3.52 0.41
CA VAL A 149 9.16 -4.07 1.78
C VAL A 149 7.74 -3.84 2.32
N GLU A 150 6.99 -4.92 2.48
CA GLU A 150 5.59 -4.89 2.91
C GLU A 150 5.44 -4.89 4.43
N PHE A 151 6.35 -5.57 5.13
CA PHE A 151 6.26 -5.75 6.58
C PHE A 151 7.63 -6.00 7.21
N ILE A 152 7.81 -5.52 8.44
CA ILE A 152 9.00 -5.78 9.26
C ILE A 152 8.58 -6.65 10.45
N HIS A 153 9.08 -7.89 10.51
CA HIS A 153 8.83 -8.76 11.67
C HIS A 153 9.68 -8.32 12.86
N ASP A 154 10.96 -8.12 12.62
CA ASP A 154 11.99 -7.69 13.56
C ASP A 154 13.16 -7.03 12.79
N GLY A 155 14.23 -6.65 13.49
CA GLY A 155 15.36 -5.93 12.89
C GLY A 155 16.15 -6.71 11.84
N ASN A 156 15.90 -8.00 11.62
CA ASN A 156 16.57 -8.78 10.58
C ASN A 156 15.65 -9.62 9.69
N THR A 157 14.34 -9.60 9.93
CA THR A 157 13.35 -10.39 9.18
C THR A 157 12.31 -9.49 8.53
N LEU A 158 12.27 -9.52 7.20
CA LEU A 158 11.46 -8.65 6.35
C LEU A 158 10.49 -9.49 5.53
N GLN A 159 9.28 -8.99 5.28
CA GLN A 159 8.46 -9.46 4.16
C GLN A 159 8.61 -8.51 2.99
N ILE A 160 9.00 -9.07 1.85
CA ILE A 160 9.24 -8.33 0.62
C ILE A 160 8.31 -8.89 -0.44
N GLN A 161 7.58 -7.99 -1.10
CA GLN A 161 6.91 -8.31 -2.34
C GLN A 161 7.87 -8.02 -3.48
N LEU A 162 8.43 -9.07 -4.06
CA LEU A 162 9.24 -8.98 -5.26
C LEU A 162 8.36 -8.55 -6.43
N LEU A 163 8.88 -7.61 -7.22
CA LEU A 163 8.31 -7.26 -8.51
C LEU A 163 8.52 -8.44 -9.48
N PRO A 164 7.75 -8.51 -10.59
CA PRO A 164 8.01 -9.46 -11.65
C PRO A 164 9.47 -9.46 -12.08
N VAL A 165 10.07 -10.64 -12.12
CA VAL A 165 11.43 -10.82 -12.60
C VAL A 165 11.43 -10.55 -14.11
N GLU A 166 12.42 -9.80 -14.59
CA GLU A 166 12.54 -9.50 -16.01
C GLU A 166 12.68 -10.79 -16.82
N GLY A 167 11.86 -10.92 -17.87
CA GLY A 167 11.79 -12.13 -18.70
C GLY A 167 10.86 -13.23 -18.18
N ASP A 168 10.26 -13.10 -16.99
CA ASP A 168 9.23 -14.03 -16.52
C ASP A 168 7.86 -13.70 -17.15
N PRO A 169 7.31 -14.56 -18.03
CA PRO A 169 6.03 -14.30 -18.70
C PRO A 169 4.84 -14.34 -17.75
N SER A 170 4.98 -14.92 -16.55
CA SER A 170 3.89 -15.01 -15.58
C SER A 170 3.59 -13.68 -14.90
N LEU A 171 4.51 -12.71 -15.01
CA LEU A 171 4.45 -11.39 -14.38
C LEU A 171 4.05 -11.46 -12.90
N THR A 172 4.58 -12.47 -12.18
CA THR A 172 4.17 -12.78 -10.82
C THR A 172 4.83 -11.84 -9.80
N TYR A 173 4.02 -11.28 -8.92
CA TYR A 173 4.46 -10.58 -7.72
C TYR A 173 4.62 -11.58 -6.58
N ASN A 174 5.86 -11.93 -6.24
CA ASN A 174 6.16 -12.97 -5.25
C ASN A 174 6.37 -12.36 -3.86
N ASN A 175 5.59 -12.79 -2.87
CA ASN A 175 5.81 -12.40 -1.48
C ASN A 175 6.75 -13.41 -0.82
N ILE A 176 7.88 -12.91 -0.32
CA ILE A 176 8.90 -13.70 0.36
C ILE A 176 9.14 -13.18 1.77
N THR A 177 9.57 -14.06 2.66
CA THR A 177 10.19 -13.66 3.92
C THR A 177 11.71 -13.73 3.73
N MET A 178 12.39 -12.60 3.93
CA MET A 178 13.84 -12.50 3.83
C MET A 178 14.44 -12.32 5.22
N LEU A 179 15.46 -13.11 5.52
CA LEU A 179 16.31 -12.93 6.70
C LEU A 179 17.62 -12.27 6.24
N LEU A 180 18.01 -11.19 6.91
CA LEU A 180 19.30 -10.55 6.66
C LEU A 180 20.43 -11.51 7.03
N SER A 181 21.28 -11.82 6.07
CA SER A 181 22.41 -12.72 6.26
C SER A 181 23.51 -12.08 7.12
N GLY A 182 24.19 -12.90 7.93
CA GLY A 182 25.37 -12.47 8.68
C GLY A 182 25.08 -11.72 9.98
N LEU A 183 23.82 -11.50 10.33
CA LEU A 183 23.44 -10.85 11.59
C LEU A 183 22.19 -11.48 12.21
N LYS A 184 22.00 -11.23 13.50
CA LYS A 184 20.78 -11.57 14.25
C LYS A 184 20.35 -10.34 15.04
N ALA A 185 19.11 -9.91 14.86
CA ALA A 185 18.51 -8.85 15.66
C ALA A 185 17.77 -9.46 16.86
N PRO A 186 17.63 -8.71 17.96
CA PRO A 186 16.74 -9.09 19.05
C PRO A 186 15.30 -9.17 18.54
N GLY A 187 14.60 -10.23 18.93
CA GLY A 187 13.27 -10.57 18.45
C GLY A 187 12.23 -10.65 19.55
N SER A 188 11.17 -11.41 19.27
CA SER A 188 10.13 -11.70 20.26
C SER A 188 9.70 -13.15 20.18
N LYS A 189 9.21 -13.68 21.30
CA LYS A 189 8.65 -15.03 21.39
C LYS A 189 7.32 -15.01 22.12
N MET A 190 6.50 -16.03 21.87
CA MET A 190 5.30 -16.27 22.65
C MET A 190 5.66 -17.18 23.82
N VAL A 191 5.37 -16.76 25.05
CA VAL A 191 5.52 -17.54 26.29
C VAL A 191 4.18 -17.48 27.00
N ASP A 192 3.53 -18.63 27.19
CA ASP A 192 2.22 -18.74 27.84
C ASP A 192 1.14 -17.81 27.24
N GLY A 193 1.14 -17.67 25.92
CA GLY A 193 0.20 -16.80 25.19
C GLY A 193 0.54 -15.31 25.25
N VAL A 194 1.59 -14.93 25.99
CA VAL A 194 2.08 -13.55 26.11
C VAL A 194 3.29 -13.34 25.20
N ARG A 195 3.29 -12.23 24.47
CA ARG A 195 4.43 -11.81 23.66
C ARG A 195 5.52 -11.23 24.57
N VAL A 196 6.65 -11.91 24.64
CA VAL A 196 7.85 -11.46 25.38
C VAL A 196 8.88 -10.95 24.39
N TRP A 197 9.35 -9.72 24.61
CA TRP A 197 10.35 -9.05 23.78
C TRP A 197 11.74 -9.23 24.38
N GLU A 198 12.73 -9.51 23.54
CA GLU A 198 14.13 -9.42 23.94
C GLU A 198 14.53 -7.95 24.13
N GLU A 199 15.61 -7.71 24.87
CA GLU A 199 16.15 -6.36 25.07
C GLU A 199 16.45 -5.71 23.70
N PHE A 200 16.05 -4.45 23.52
CA PHE A 200 16.18 -3.68 22.27
C PHE A 200 15.41 -4.24 21.05
N ALA A 201 14.55 -5.26 21.21
CA ALA A 201 13.81 -5.83 20.07
C ALA A 201 12.89 -4.80 19.37
N GLN A 202 12.22 -3.95 20.15
CA GLN A 202 11.34 -2.93 19.61
C GLN A 202 12.12 -1.80 18.93
N ASP A 203 13.21 -1.33 19.54
CA ASP A 203 14.09 -0.31 18.97
C ASP A 203 14.72 -0.79 17.65
N SER A 204 15.21 -2.03 17.63
CA SER A 204 15.80 -2.67 16.46
C SER A 204 14.78 -2.78 15.32
N LYS A 205 13.55 -3.21 15.64
CA LYS A 205 12.45 -3.24 14.67
C LYS A 205 12.13 -1.83 14.14
N PHE A 206 11.97 -0.84 15.01
CA PHE A 206 11.66 0.54 14.62
C PHE A 206 12.76 1.17 13.75
N TYR A 207 14.03 0.87 14.06
CA TYR A 207 15.17 1.33 13.27
C TYR A 207 15.05 0.91 11.80
N VAL A 208 14.62 -0.34 11.56
CA VAL A 208 14.42 -0.87 10.21
C VAL A 208 13.11 -0.37 9.59
N GLU A 209 12.01 -0.34 10.35
CA GLU A 209 10.71 0.17 9.88
C GLU A 209 10.80 1.60 9.36
N SER A 210 11.42 2.49 10.12
CA SER A 210 11.57 3.91 9.76
C SER A 210 12.39 4.15 8.49
N ARG A 211 13.14 3.16 8.02
CA ARG A 211 14.05 3.27 6.86
C ARG A 211 13.60 2.46 5.65
N LEU A 212 13.00 1.29 5.86
CA LEU A 212 12.74 0.33 4.78
C LEU A 212 11.26 0.05 4.55
N LEU A 213 10.37 0.26 5.54
CA LEU A 213 8.96 -0.08 5.37
C LEU A 213 8.35 0.71 4.20
N GLN A 214 7.69 0.00 3.28
CA GLN A 214 7.08 0.54 2.07
C GLN A 214 8.06 1.22 1.10
N GLN A 215 9.37 0.96 1.22
CA GLN A 215 10.39 1.43 0.30
C GLN A 215 10.66 0.40 -0.82
N ASP A 216 11.09 0.92 -1.96
CA ASP A 216 11.66 0.12 -3.05
C ASP A 216 13.08 -0.35 -2.67
N VAL A 217 13.37 -1.63 -2.88
CA VAL A 217 14.66 -2.29 -2.58
C VAL A 217 15.09 -3.17 -3.75
N SER A 218 16.38 -3.55 -3.80
CA SER A 218 16.97 -4.43 -4.82
C SER A 218 18.03 -5.36 -4.25
#